data_AF-A0A448MNC9-F1
#
_entry.id   AF-A0A448MNC9-F1
#
_cell.length_a   1.000
_cell.length_b   1.000
_cell.length_c   1.000
_cell.angle_alpha   90.00
_cell.angle_beta   90.00
_cell.angle_gamma   90.00
#
_symmetry.space_group_name_H-M   'P 1'
#
loop_
_entity.id
_entity.type
_entity.pdbx_description
1 polymer ?
#
loop_
_entity_poly.entity_id
_entity_poly.type
_entity_poly.pdbx_seq_one_letter_code
_entity_poly.pdbx_strand_id
1 'polypeptide(L)' 'MFIEAKAYAENLTNHAPQLARYFNATPEVAVAAITNGREWRFFTDLKEKI' A
#
# COMPACT_ATOMS: atom_id res chain seq x y z
N MET A 1 -2.13 -5.41 9.43
CA MET A 1 -2.20 -4.16 8.65
C MET A 1 -0.78 -3.63 8.47
N PHE A 2 -0.41 -3.21 7.26
CA PHE A 2 0.89 -2.58 7.00
C PHE A 2 0.74 -1.10 6.67
N ILE A 3 1.66 -0.27 7.16
CA ILE A 3 1.73 1.15 6.82
C ILE A 3 3.18 1.49 6.46
N GLU A 4 3.38 2.02 5.26
CA GLU A 4 4.67 2.49 4.78
C GLU A 4 4.65 4.02 4.65
N ALA A 5 5.62 4.68 5.30
CA ALA A 5 5.79 6.12 5.23
C ALA A 5 7.02 6.47 4.39
N LYS A 6 6.87 7.47 3.51
CA LYS A 6 7.93 8.03 2.67
C LYS A 6 8.17 9.49 3.01
N ALA A 7 9.31 10.01 2.56
CA ALA A 7 9.62 11.42 2.65
C ALA A 7 8.57 12.26 1.91
N TYR A 8 8.34 13.48 2.36
CA TYR A 8 7.26 14.34 1.86
C TYR A 8 7.30 14.64 0.35
N ALA A 9 8.50 14.65 -0.24
CA ALA A 9 8.72 14.90 -1.66
C ALA A 9 8.74 13.61 -2.52
N GLU A 10 8.63 12.43 -1.92
CA GLU A 10 8.72 11.15 -2.62
C GLU A 10 7.44 10.84 -3.41
N ASN A 11 7.58 10.17 -4.56
CA ASN A 11 6.47 9.80 -5.43
C ASN A 11 6.02 8.36 -5.17
N LEU A 12 4.82 8.21 -4.61
CA LEU A 12 4.29 6.91 -4.18
C LEU A 12 4.05 5.92 -5.33
N THR A 13 3.97 6.37 -6.58
CA THR A 13 3.78 5.48 -7.75
C THR A 13 4.95 4.51 -7.94
N ASN A 14 6.16 4.94 -7.58
CA ASN A 14 7.34 4.07 -7.69
C ASN A 14 7.38 2.99 -6.59
N HIS A 15 6.60 3.16 -5.51
CA HIS A 15 6.62 2.31 -4.33
C HIS A 15 5.38 1.40 -4.19
N ALA A 16 4.29 1.74 -4.86
CA ALA A 16 3.07 0.93 -4.89
C ALA A 16 3.30 -0.54 -5.33
N PRO A 17 4.14 -0.86 -6.34
CA PRO A 17 4.36 -2.26 -6.75
C PRO A 17 5.08 -3.10 -5.69
N GLN A 18 5.97 -2.48 -4.91
CA GLN A 18 6.69 -3.18 -3.84
C GLN A 18 5.73 -3.56 -2.72
N LEU A 19 4.92 -2.61 -2.25
CA LEU A 19 3.95 -2.85 -1.18
C LEU A 19 2.89 -3.88 -1.60
N ALA A 20 2.40 -3.83 -2.85
CA ALA A 20 1.46 -4.80 -3.39
C ALA A 20 2.01 -6.24 -3.37
N ARG A 21 3.30 -6.44 -3.64
CA ARG A 21 3.95 -7.77 -3.58
C ARG A 21 4.01 -8.32 -2.16
N TYR A 22 4.41 -7.49 -1.19
CA TYR A 22 4.45 -7.89 0.22
C TYR A 22 3.05 -8.17 0.77
N PHE A 23 2.07 -7.37 0.37
CA PHE A 23 0.65 -7.57 0.69
C PHE A 23 0.15 -8.93 0.17
N ASN A 24 0.33 -9.22 -1.12
CA ASN A 24 -0.11 -10.48 -1.73
C ASN A 24 0.61 -11.72 -1.18
N ALA A 25 1.83 -11.55 -0.65
CA ALA A 25 2.61 -12.64 -0.04
C ALA A 25 2.29 -12.87 1.45
N THR A 26 1.45 -12.03 2.07
CA THR A 26 1.10 -12.11 3.49
C THR A 26 -0.42 -12.26 3.66
N PRO A 27 -0.97 -13.49 3.56
CA PRO A 27 -2.42 -13.74 3.54
C PRO A 27 -3.17 -13.27 4.80
N GLU A 28 -2.46 -13.08 5.91
CA GLU A 28 -3.00 -12.63 7.20
C GLU A 28 -3.20 -11.11 7.27
N VAL A 29 -2.72 -10.36 6.26
CA VAL A 29 -2.84 -8.91 6.23
C VAL A 29 -3.97 -8.50 5.29
N ALA A 30 -5.07 -8.06 5.89
CA ALA A 30 -6.25 -7.60 5.15
C ALA A 30 -6.10 -6.19 4.53
N VAL A 31 -5.23 -5.35 5.09
CA VAL A 31 -5.07 -3.94 4.69
C VAL A 31 -3.61 -3.50 4.69
N ALA A 32 -3.18 -2.79 3.65
CA ALA A 32 -1.92 -2.05 3.60
C ALA A 32 -2.13 -0.62 3.11
N ALA A 33 -1.29 0.31 3.57
CA ALA A 33 -1.32 1.71 3.16
C ALA A 33 0.09 2.28 2.92
N ILE A 34 0.22 3.21 1.99
CA ILE A 34 1.44 4.00 1.77
C ILE A 34 1.12 5.50 1.74
N THR A 35 1.98 6.31 2.37
CA THR A 35 1.83 7.76 2.41
C THR A 35 3.16 8.50 2.39
N ASN A 36 3.16 9.73 1.87
CA ASN A 36 4.22 10.73 2.02
C ASN A 36 3.75 11.95 2.84
N GLY A 37 2.61 11.86 3.52
CA GLY A 37 2.00 12.98 4.25
C GLY A 37 1.25 14.00 3.38
N ARG A 38 1.26 13.87 2.05
CA ARG A 38 0.39 14.63 1.12
C ARG A 38 -0.74 13.78 0.57
N GLU A 39 -0.41 12.55 0.20
CA GLU A 39 -1.35 11.59 -0.38
C GLU A 39 -1.27 10.25 0.33
N TRP A 40 -2.35 9.48 0.20
CA TRP A 40 -2.50 8.15 0.77
C TRP A 40 -2.97 7.20 -0.31
N ARG A 41 -2.43 5.98 -0.33
CA ARG A 41 -2.93 4.89 -1.17
C ARG A 41 -3.16 3.66 -0.32
N PHE A 42 -4.29 3.00 -0.55
CA PHE A 42 -4.74 1.85 0.22
C PHE A 42 -4.82 0.62 -0.66
N PHE A 43 -4.44 -0.51 -0.09
CA PHE A 43 -4.50 -1.84 -0.68
C PHE A 43 -5.30 -2.72 0.28
N THR A 44 -6.29 -3.42 -0.25
CA THR A 44 -7.16 -4.30 0.53
C THR A 44 -7.27 -5.65 -0.18
N ASP A 45 -7.53 -6.69 0.60
CA ASP A 45 -7.74 -8.06 0.11
C ASP A 45 -9.19 -8.29 -0.34
N LEU A 46 -10.04 -7.28 -0.12
CA LEU A 46 -11.38 -7.17 -0.69
C LEU A 46 -11.25 -7.14 -2.21
N LYS A 47 -11.43 -8.30 -2.84
CA LYS A 47 -11.58 -8.39 -4.29
C LYS A 47 -12.72 -7.48 -4.70
N GLU A 48 -12.45 -6.52 -5.59
CA GLU A 48 -13.50 -5.84 -6.34
C GLU A 48 -14.37 -6.93 -6.99
N LYS A 49 -15.62 -7.06 -6.54
CA LYS A 49 -16.61 -7.81 -7.28
C LYS A 49 -16.99 -6.95 -8.48
N ILE A 50 -16.41 -7.28 -9.63
CA ILE A 50 -16.88 -6.83 -10.94
C ILE A 50 -18.15 -7.63 -11.29
#